data_AF-A0A6C0IHL0-F1
#
_entry.id   AF-A0A6C0IHL0-F1
#
_cell.length_a   1.000
_cell.length_b   1.000
_cell.length_c   1.000
_cell.angle_alpha   90.00
_cell.angle_beta   90.00
_cell.angle_gamma   90.00
#
_symmetry.space_group_name_H-M   'P 1'
#
loop_
_entity.id
_entity.type
_entity.pdbx_description
1 polymer ?
#
loop_
_entity_poly.entity_id
_entity_poly.type
_entity_poly.pdbx_seq_one_letter_code
_entity_poly.pdbx_strand_id
1 'polypeptide(L)'
;MSFFNSIGDWFQTTLLKLTFDPAGDALKQVYRATFQTNVNGLNSTVSNIGGGLGGFILSTPGISDATRNAYSNLNAASEKTLADASSMTPDQVAAANEALTRQHNDIAAQANKEAAEAAAKAEEERRTPIEELQSLRFNRFLKKVFDNSTYILIFFIVLALAFLGSSLAANAAINQKLPFKIYYMIYGFILFPISIIFGIKHFFEGKQLFYSIWAPLISKNTTHPFWKWAKFIFFFWVCLSDECGLSSEVRKPLVVREQRTEIIRQPTQLQEARPLQ
;
A
#
# COMPACT_ATOMS: atom_id res chain seq x y z
N MET A 1 -8.19 -115.51 24.67
CA MET A 1 -7.34 -114.32 24.89
C MET A 1 -8.02 -112.98 24.57
N SER A 2 -9.35 -112.88 24.34
CA SER A 2 -9.98 -111.60 23.93
C SER A 2 -10.46 -110.70 25.08
N PHE A 3 -10.68 -111.23 26.28
CA PHE A 3 -11.25 -110.47 27.40
C PHE A 3 -10.27 -109.44 27.99
N PHE A 4 -8.97 -109.77 28.08
CA PHE A 4 -7.95 -108.84 28.60
C PHE A 4 -7.65 -107.69 27.63
N ASN A 5 -7.78 -107.92 26.30
CA ASN A 5 -7.64 -106.85 25.32
C ASN A 5 -8.83 -105.87 25.39
N SER A 6 -10.05 -106.32 25.68
CA SER A 6 -11.20 -105.42 25.78
C SER A 6 -11.21 -104.57 27.06
N ILE A 7 -10.61 -105.05 28.15
CA ILE A 7 -10.44 -104.26 29.37
C ILE A 7 -9.38 -103.17 29.16
N GLY A 8 -8.29 -103.48 28.47
CA GLY A 8 -7.26 -102.51 28.11
C GLY A 8 -7.78 -101.38 27.22
N ASP A 9 -8.56 -101.72 26.19
CA ASP A 9 -9.18 -100.74 25.29
C ASP A 9 -10.23 -99.89 26.01
N TRP A 10 -11.04 -100.49 26.89
CA TRP A 10 -12.01 -99.76 27.70
C TRP A 10 -11.33 -98.80 28.67
N PHE A 11 -10.24 -99.21 29.34
CA PHE A 11 -9.47 -98.33 30.23
C PHE A 11 -8.82 -97.17 29.47
N GLN A 12 -8.20 -97.41 28.31
CA GLN A 12 -7.60 -96.32 27.53
C GLN A 12 -8.67 -95.35 27.03
N THR A 13 -9.76 -95.83 26.42
CA THR A 13 -10.80 -94.94 25.90
C THR A 13 -11.58 -94.21 26.99
N THR A 14 -11.77 -94.83 28.17
CA THR A 14 -12.53 -94.23 29.26
C THR A 14 -11.68 -93.23 30.05
N LEU A 15 -10.40 -93.52 30.32
CA LEU A 15 -9.49 -92.55 30.95
C LEU A 15 -9.17 -91.37 30.03
N LEU A 16 -8.99 -91.59 28.72
CA LEU A 16 -8.84 -90.49 27.76
C LEU A 16 -10.12 -89.64 27.69
N LYS A 17 -11.32 -90.23 27.73
CA LYS A 17 -12.58 -89.46 27.74
C LYS A 17 -12.87 -88.77 29.08
N LEU A 18 -12.35 -89.27 30.19
CA LEU A 18 -12.47 -88.63 31.51
C LEU A 18 -11.51 -87.46 31.70
N THR A 19 -10.43 -87.40 30.94
CA THR A 19 -9.42 -86.33 31.01
C THR A 19 -9.50 -85.34 29.84
N PHE A 20 -10.09 -85.75 28.71
CA PHE A 20 -10.29 -84.91 27.54
C PHE A 20 -11.71 -84.32 27.54
N ASP A 21 -11.82 -83.06 27.97
CA ASP A 21 -13.04 -82.27 27.83
C ASP A 21 -12.93 -81.38 26.57
N PRO A 22 -13.50 -81.82 25.43
CA PRO A 22 -13.43 -81.06 24.18
C PRO A 22 -14.13 -79.70 24.27
N ALA A 23 -15.12 -79.55 25.16
CA ALA A 23 -15.77 -78.27 25.37
C ALA A 23 -14.86 -77.31 26.14
N GLY A 24 -14.17 -77.80 27.17
CA GLY A 24 -13.16 -77.04 27.91
C GLY A 24 -11.97 -76.58 27.05
N ASP A 25 -11.48 -77.44 26.15
CA ASP A 25 -10.39 -77.07 25.24
C ASP A 25 -10.82 -76.10 24.13
N ALA A 26 -12.04 -76.24 23.61
CA ALA A 26 -12.63 -75.25 22.70
C ALA A 26 -12.74 -73.87 23.38
N LEU A 27 -13.17 -73.83 24.65
CA LEU A 27 -13.29 -72.58 25.41
C LEU A 27 -11.92 -71.93 25.67
N LYS A 28 -10.89 -72.73 25.99
CA LYS A 28 -9.50 -72.25 26.11
C LYS A 28 -8.97 -71.70 24.78
N GLN A 29 -9.30 -72.33 23.66
CA GLN A 29 -8.88 -71.87 22.33
C GLN A 29 -9.52 -70.52 21.99
N VAL A 30 -10.82 -70.38 22.23
CA VAL A 30 -11.54 -69.10 22.07
C VAL A 30 -10.94 -68.03 22.98
N TYR A 31 -10.71 -68.34 24.25
CA TYR A 31 -10.10 -67.40 25.21
C TYR A 31 -8.72 -66.91 24.74
N ARG A 32 -7.84 -67.82 24.29
CA ARG A 32 -6.51 -67.46 23.76
C ARG A 32 -6.61 -66.61 22.50
N ALA A 33 -7.53 -66.92 21.59
CA ALA A 33 -7.76 -66.14 20.38
C ALA A 33 -8.27 -64.72 20.68
N THR A 34 -9.22 -64.58 21.61
CA THR A 34 -9.73 -63.28 22.07
C THR A 34 -8.63 -62.47 22.76
N PHE A 35 -7.86 -63.11 23.65
CA PHE A 35 -6.72 -62.48 24.32
C PHE A 35 -5.69 -61.94 23.31
N GLN A 36 -5.25 -62.78 22.37
CA GLN A 36 -4.32 -62.39 21.29
C GLN A 36 -4.86 -61.22 20.46
N THR A 37 -6.14 -61.25 20.09
CA THR A 37 -6.78 -60.18 19.32
C THR A 37 -6.74 -58.85 20.09
N ASN A 38 -7.09 -58.88 21.39
CA ASN A 38 -7.10 -57.69 22.24
C ASN A 38 -5.69 -57.15 22.47
N VAL A 39 -4.70 -58.01 22.68
CA VAL A 39 -3.28 -57.62 22.83
C VAL A 39 -2.74 -57.02 21.54
N ASN A 40 -3.06 -57.58 20.37
CA ASN A 40 -2.66 -57.01 19.08
C ASN A 40 -3.30 -55.63 18.85
N GLY A 41 -4.56 -55.46 19.25
CA GLY A 41 -5.24 -54.16 19.25
C GLY A 41 -4.55 -53.14 20.15
N LEU A 42 -4.25 -53.53 21.39
CA LEU A 42 -3.51 -52.68 22.35
C LEU A 42 -2.12 -52.31 21.81
N ASN A 43 -1.37 -53.26 21.24
CA ASN A 43 -0.06 -53.01 20.66
C ASN A 43 -0.13 -52.00 19.50
N SER A 44 -1.18 -52.08 18.68
CA SER A 44 -1.42 -51.10 17.60
C SER A 44 -1.72 -49.70 18.16
N THR A 45 -2.55 -49.61 19.21
CA THR A 45 -2.85 -48.34 19.90
C THR A 45 -1.59 -47.72 20.51
N VAL A 46 -0.80 -48.51 21.24
CA VAL A 46 0.46 -48.07 21.85
C VAL A 46 1.45 -47.62 20.78
N SER A 47 1.58 -48.36 19.67
CA SER A 47 2.42 -47.96 18.55
C SER A 47 1.97 -46.65 17.89
N ASN A 48 0.67 -46.37 17.85
CA ASN A 48 0.15 -45.10 17.33
C ASN A 48 0.44 -43.94 18.27
N ILE A 49 0.34 -44.17 19.59
CA ILE A 49 0.64 -43.19 20.64
C ILE A 49 2.15 -42.88 20.66
N GLY A 50 3.01 -43.90 20.70
CA GLY A 50 4.46 -43.71 20.77
C GLY A 50 5.13 -43.40 19.42
N GLY A 51 4.42 -43.60 18.31
CA GLY A 51 4.96 -43.52 16.95
C GLY A 51 4.60 -42.25 16.18
N GLY A 52 4.30 -42.41 14.88
CA GLY A 52 4.21 -41.30 13.92
C GLY A 52 3.12 -40.26 14.21
N LEU A 53 1.98 -40.67 14.79
CA LEU A 53 0.92 -39.74 15.19
C LEU A 53 1.28 -38.96 16.46
N GLY A 54 1.95 -39.60 17.42
CA GLY A 54 2.46 -38.91 18.60
C GLY A 54 3.59 -37.94 18.31
N GLY A 55 4.48 -38.32 17.40
CA GLY A 55 5.49 -37.42 16.85
C GLY A 55 4.86 -36.19 16.17
N PHE A 56 3.78 -36.38 15.42
CA PHE A 56 3.06 -35.28 14.79
C PHE A 56 2.50 -34.30 15.82
N ILE A 57 1.80 -34.79 16.86
CA ILE A 57 1.27 -33.94 17.92
C ILE A 57 2.42 -33.17 18.56
N LEU A 58 3.47 -33.81 19.05
CA LEU A 58 4.59 -33.14 19.73
C LEU A 58 5.35 -32.14 18.84
N SER A 59 5.39 -32.35 17.53
CA SER A 59 6.03 -31.46 16.56
C SER A 59 5.17 -30.26 16.16
N THR A 60 3.90 -30.22 16.56
CA THR A 60 2.99 -29.16 16.18
C THR A 60 3.43 -27.82 16.82
N PRO A 61 3.57 -26.73 16.07
CA PRO A 61 3.92 -25.43 16.64
C PRO A 61 2.78 -24.90 17.52
N GLY A 62 3.13 -24.31 18.68
CA GLY A 62 2.16 -23.55 19.50
C GLY A 62 1.35 -24.34 20.53
N ILE A 63 1.51 -25.66 20.60
CA ILE A 63 1.00 -26.47 21.72
C ILE A 63 1.75 -26.18 23.02
N SER A 64 1.00 -26.21 24.12
CA SER A 64 1.51 -25.96 25.46
C SER A 64 2.38 -27.11 25.99
N ASP A 65 3.27 -26.79 26.92
CA ASP A 65 4.07 -27.80 27.62
C ASP A 65 3.19 -28.75 28.46
N ALA A 66 2.03 -28.27 28.93
CA ALA A 66 1.04 -29.11 29.61
C ALA A 66 0.52 -30.21 28.68
N THR A 67 0.18 -29.89 27.44
CA THR A 67 -0.28 -30.86 26.43
C THR A 67 0.83 -31.84 26.05
N ARG A 68 2.08 -31.36 25.90
CA ARG A 68 3.24 -32.24 25.66
C ARG A 68 3.49 -33.21 26.81
N ASN A 69 3.44 -32.72 28.05
CA ASN A 69 3.61 -33.55 29.24
C ASN A 69 2.48 -34.56 29.40
N ALA A 70 1.23 -34.16 29.12
CA ALA A 70 0.08 -35.07 29.12
C ALA A 70 0.28 -36.19 28.10
N TYR A 71 0.77 -35.87 26.90
CA TYR A 71 1.06 -36.86 25.86
C TYR A 71 2.21 -37.81 26.24
N SER A 72 3.31 -37.27 26.79
CA SER A 72 4.45 -38.07 27.27
C SER A 72 4.02 -39.03 28.39
N ASN A 73 3.17 -38.57 29.30
CA ASN A 73 2.62 -39.39 30.38
C ASN A 73 1.70 -40.49 29.82
N LEU A 74 0.87 -40.17 28.82
CA LEU A 74 0.05 -41.16 28.13
C LEU A 74 0.91 -42.22 27.44
N ASN A 75 2.00 -41.82 26.75
CA ASN A 75 2.91 -42.77 26.12
C ASN A 75 3.52 -43.73 27.15
N ALA A 76 4.09 -43.20 28.24
CA ALA A 76 4.66 -44.02 29.31
C ALA A 76 3.62 -44.94 29.98
N ALA A 77 2.40 -44.46 30.19
CA ALA A 77 1.30 -45.27 30.72
C ALA A 77 0.89 -46.38 29.74
N SER A 78 0.90 -46.10 28.44
CA SER A 78 0.53 -47.06 27.39
C SER A 78 1.57 -48.17 27.25
N GLU A 79 2.87 -47.84 27.29
CA GLU A 79 3.97 -48.81 27.30
C GLU A 79 3.92 -49.71 28.53
N LYS A 80 3.65 -49.13 29.70
CA LYS A 80 3.46 -49.91 30.94
C LYS A 80 2.26 -50.87 30.84
N THR A 81 1.14 -50.38 30.32
CA THR A 81 -0.07 -51.20 30.14
C THR A 81 0.19 -52.37 29.18
N LEU A 82 0.98 -52.15 28.13
CA LEU A 82 1.39 -53.22 27.21
C LEU A 82 2.29 -54.25 27.87
N ALA A 83 3.23 -53.83 28.72
CA ALA A 83 4.09 -54.74 29.49
C ALA A 83 3.26 -55.60 30.47
N ASP A 84 2.27 -54.99 31.12
CA ASP A 84 1.41 -55.65 32.10
C ASP A 84 0.32 -56.53 31.44
N ALA A 85 0.08 -56.38 30.14
CA ALA A 85 -0.99 -57.07 29.40
C ALA A 85 -0.93 -58.60 29.52
N SER A 86 0.28 -59.18 29.65
CA SER A 86 0.50 -60.62 29.85
C SER A 86 -0.12 -61.18 31.14
N SER A 87 -0.40 -60.31 32.11
CA SER A 87 -1.00 -60.66 33.41
C SER A 87 -2.48 -60.27 33.52
N MET A 88 -3.06 -59.66 32.48
CA MET A 88 -4.43 -59.17 32.44
C MET A 88 -5.39 -60.20 31.83
N THR A 89 -6.67 -60.12 32.21
CA THR A 89 -7.73 -60.86 31.50
C THR A 89 -8.08 -60.16 30.17
N PRO A 90 -8.68 -60.87 29.19
CA PRO A 90 -9.09 -60.27 27.91
C PRO A 90 -9.95 -59.02 28.07
N ASP A 91 -10.87 -59.00 29.05
CA ASP A 91 -11.75 -57.87 29.32
C ASP A 91 -10.98 -56.67 29.89
N GLN A 92 -9.96 -56.93 30.73
CA GLN A 92 -9.09 -55.88 31.25
C GLN A 92 -8.23 -55.25 30.14
N VAL A 93 -7.71 -56.07 29.21
CA VAL A 93 -6.95 -55.56 28.05
C VAL A 93 -7.85 -54.71 27.15
N ALA A 94 -9.09 -55.15 26.91
CA ALA A 94 -10.06 -54.39 26.11
C ALA A 94 -10.41 -53.05 26.76
N ALA A 95 -10.72 -53.05 28.06
CA ALA A 95 -11.04 -51.84 28.81
C ALA A 95 -9.85 -50.85 28.85
N ALA A 96 -8.63 -51.36 29.02
CA ALA A 96 -7.42 -50.54 29.00
C ALA A 96 -7.17 -49.92 27.62
N ASN A 97 -7.40 -50.68 26.54
CA ASN A 97 -7.29 -50.17 25.17
C ASN A 97 -8.32 -49.05 24.89
N GLU A 98 -9.57 -49.21 25.33
CA GLU A 98 -10.58 -48.15 25.21
C GLU A 98 -10.20 -46.89 26.01
N ALA A 99 -9.71 -47.06 27.24
CA ALA A 99 -9.30 -45.94 28.08
C ALA A 99 -8.15 -45.14 27.45
N LEU A 100 -7.11 -45.83 26.95
CA LEU A 100 -5.99 -45.21 26.25
C LEU A 100 -6.45 -44.50 24.97
N THR A 101 -7.37 -45.11 24.21
CA THR A 101 -7.93 -44.50 23.00
C THR A 101 -8.70 -43.22 23.31
N ARG A 102 -9.52 -43.21 24.38
CA ARG A 102 -10.25 -42.01 24.82
C ARG A 102 -9.28 -40.91 25.23
N GLN A 103 -8.30 -41.22 26.08
CA GLN A 103 -7.28 -40.25 26.50
C GLN A 103 -6.47 -39.69 25.34
N HIS A 104 -6.10 -40.54 24.37
CA HIS A 104 -5.41 -40.09 23.17
C HIS A 104 -6.25 -39.10 22.36
N ASN A 105 -7.54 -39.39 22.15
CA ASN A 105 -8.44 -38.52 21.42
C ASN A 105 -8.67 -37.18 22.12
N ASP A 106 -8.78 -37.19 23.46
CA ASP A 106 -8.94 -35.96 24.26
C ASP A 106 -7.70 -35.06 24.15
N ILE A 107 -6.50 -35.64 24.28
CA ILE A 107 -5.24 -34.88 24.14
C ILE A 107 -5.06 -34.39 22.71
N ALA A 108 -5.38 -35.20 21.69
CA ALA A 108 -5.30 -34.80 20.30
C ALA A 108 -6.27 -33.66 19.96
N ALA A 109 -7.50 -33.69 20.51
CA ALA A 109 -8.47 -32.60 20.36
C ALA A 109 -7.96 -31.31 21.00
N GLN A 110 -7.37 -31.40 22.19
CA GLN A 110 -6.80 -30.24 22.87
C GLN A 110 -5.57 -29.69 22.15
N ALA A 111 -4.68 -30.54 21.65
CA ALA A 111 -3.53 -30.15 20.85
C ALA A 111 -3.94 -29.41 19.56
N ASN A 112 -4.96 -29.91 18.86
CA ASN A 112 -5.50 -29.25 17.67
C ASN A 112 -6.11 -27.88 17.98
N LYS A 113 -6.79 -27.75 19.13
CA LYS A 113 -7.35 -26.46 19.57
C LYS A 113 -6.24 -25.45 19.88
N GLU A 114 -5.22 -25.86 20.62
CA GLU A 114 -4.06 -25.01 20.96
C GLU A 114 -3.27 -24.61 19.70
N ALA A 115 -3.09 -25.53 18.76
CA ALA A 115 -2.44 -25.25 17.48
C ALA A 115 -3.23 -24.23 16.64
N ALA A 116 -4.56 -24.36 16.60
CA ALA A 116 -5.42 -23.41 15.89
C ALA A 116 -5.39 -22.02 16.53
N GLU A 117 -5.42 -21.93 17.86
CA GLU A 117 -5.31 -20.66 18.59
C GLU A 117 -3.93 -20.01 18.42
N ALA A 118 -2.86 -20.80 18.42
CA ALA A 118 -1.51 -20.31 18.15
C ALA A 118 -1.35 -19.82 16.71
N ALA A 119 -1.92 -20.53 15.73
CA ALA A 119 -1.95 -20.09 14.34
C ALA A 119 -2.72 -18.78 14.17
N ALA A 120 -3.87 -18.62 14.83
CA ALA A 120 -4.65 -17.40 14.81
C ALA A 120 -3.88 -16.22 15.43
N LYS A 121 -3.23 -16.41 16.58
CA LYS A 121 -2.38 -15.39 17.21
C LYS A 121 -1.18 -15.02 16.35
N ALA A 122 -0.54 -16.00 15.71
CA ALA A 122 0.56 -15.74 14.77
C ALA A 122 0.10 -14.99 13.51
N GLU A 123 -1.15 -15.16 13.09
CA GLU A 123 -1.72 -14.40 11.98
C GLU A 123 -2.09 -12.97 12.39
N GLU A 124 -2.65 -12.77 13.59
CA GLU A 124 -2.88 -11.43 14.16
C GLU A 124 -1.57 -10.65 14.36
N GLU A 125 -0.54 -11.30 14.90
CA GLU A 125 0.81 -10.72 15.03
C GLU A 125 1.50 -10.46 13.69
N ARG A 126 1.07 -11.08 12.58
CA ARG A 126 1.53 -10.72 11.23
C ARG A 126 0.77 -9.55 10.62
N ARG A 127 -0.48 -9.32 11.04
CA ARG A 127 -1.29 -8.21 10.54
C ARG A 127 -0.94 -6.88 11.24
N THR A 128 -0.65 -6.90 12.53
CA THR A 128 -0.30 -5.69 13.31
C THR A 128 0.98 -4.96 12.84
N PRO A 129 2.11 -5.61 12.47
CA PRO A 129 3.30 -4.89 12.05
C PRO A 129 3.17 -4.27 10.65
N ILE A 130 2.34 -4.82 9.76
CA ILE A 130 2.29 -4.36 8.36
C ILE A 130 1.57 -3.02 8.24
N GLU A 131 0.48 -2.80 8.99
CA GLU A 131 -0.25 -1.51 8.96
C GLU A 131 0.48 -0.40 9.73
N GLU A 132 1.11 -0.70 10.87
CA GLU A 132 1.89 0.28 11.64
C GLU A 132 3.20 0.68 10.94
N LEU A 133 3.92 -0.27 10.33
CA LEU A 133 5.15 0.03 9.59
C LEU A 133 4.88 0.81 8.29
N GLN A 134 3.76 0.56 7.61
CA GLN A 134 3.40 1.29 6.39
C GLN A 134 3.04 2.75 6.67
N SER A 135 2.21 3.01 7.68
CA SER A 135 1.81 4.38 8.04
C SER A 135 2.99 5.21 8.57
N LEU A 136 3.89 4.61 9.36
CA LEU A 136 5.11 5.26 9.84
C LEU A 136 6.13 5.54 8.72
N ARG A 137 6.25 4.66 7.70
CA ARG A 137 7.10 4.90 6.52
C ARG A 137 6.52 5.96 5.59
N PHE A 138 5.22 5.94 5.35
CA PHE A 138 4.57 6.88 4.43
C PHE A 138 4.62 8.30 4.97
N ASN A 139 4.32 8.50 6.27
CA ASN A 139 4.43 9.82 6.90
C ASN A 139 5.86 10.36 6.92
N ARG A 140 6.86 9.51 7.14
CA ARG A 140 8.27 9.93 7.15
C ARG A 140 8.82 10.21 5.74
N PHE A 141 8.35 9.48 4.73
CA PHE A 141 8.65 9.71 3.32
C PHE A 141 7.99 10.99 2.82
N LEU A 142 6.69 11.17 3.06
CA LEU A 142 5.97 12.40 2.74
C LEU A 142 6.62 13.61 3.41
N LYS A 143 6.96 13.53 4.70
CA LYS A 143 7.65 14.63 5.39
C LYS A 143 8.98 14.99 4.72
N LYS A 144 9.81 14.01 4.34
CA LYS A 144 11.07 14.28 3.61
C LYS A 144 10.85 14.84 2.20
N VAL A 145 9.83 14.36 1.49
CA VAL A 145 9.48 14.86 0.15
C VAL A 145 8.94 16.28 0.25
N PHE A 146 8.07 16.57 1.21
CA PHE A 146 7.50 17.90 1.45
C PHE A 146 8.51 18.90 2.01
N ASP A 147 9.44 18.48 2.88
CA ASP A 147 10.48 19.38 3.39
C ASP A 147 11.36 19.90 2.25
N ASN A 148 11.77 19.04 1.30
CA ASN A 148 12.52 19.48 0.12
C ASN A 148 11.65 20.13 -0.97
N SER A 149 10.43 19.62 -1.22
CA SER A 149 9.55 20.17 -2.26
C SER A 149 8.99 21.54 -1.88
N THR A 150 8.85 21.85 -0.60
CA THR A 150 8.43 23.17 -0.12
C THR A 150 9.46 24.23 -0.50
N TYR A 151 10.76 23.97 -0.33
CA TYR A 151 11.81 24.91 -0.77
C TYR A 151 11.83 25.08 -2.29
N ILE A 152 11.63 23.99 -3.05
CA ILE A 152 11.54 24.04 -4.52
C ILE A 152 10.33 24.89 -4.95
N LEU A 153 9.18 24.69 -4.31
CA LEU A 153 7.95 25.43 -4.60
C LEU A 153 8.08 26.91 -4.22
N ILE A 154 8.65 27.22 -3.05
CA ILE A 154 8.95 28.60 -2.64
C ILE A 154 9.90 29.25 -3.64
N PHE A 155 10.94 28.54 -4.11
CA PHE A 155 11.86 29.05 -5.13
C PHE A 155 11.13 29.39 -6.43
N PHE A 156 10.23 28.52 -6.92
CA PHE A 156 9.42 28.82 -8.10
C PHE A 156 8.48 30.01 -7.91
N ILE A 157 7.87 30.15 -6.73
CA ILE A 157 7.03 31.31 -6.40
C ILE A 157 7.86 32.60 -6.41
N VAL A 158 9.02 32.60 -5.75
CA VAL A 158 9.94 33.75 -5.72
C VAL A 158 10.40 34.09 -7.14
N LEU A 159 10.73 33.09 -7.95
CA LEU A 159 11.14 33.28 -9.34
C LEU A 159 10.01 33.88 -10.19
N ALA A 160 8.78 33.38 -10.03
CA ALA A 160 7.60 33.93 -10.71
C ALA A 160 7.33 35.39 -10.29
N LEU A 161 7.45 35.71 -9.01
CA LEU A 161 7.35 37.08 -8.50
C LEU A 161 8.49 37.97 -9.01
N ALA A 162 9.70 37.43 -9.17
CA ALA A 162 10.83 38.13 -9.75
C ALA A 162 10.57 38.50 -11.22
N PHE A 163 10.05 37.56 -12.01
CA PHE A 163 9.61 37.84 -13.38
C PHE A 163 8.46 38.86 -13.42
N LEU A 164 7.52 38.80 -12.48
CA LEU A 164 6.45 39.78 -12.35
C LEU A 164 7.00 41.19 -12.06
N GLY A 165 7.91 41.33 -11.10
CA GLY A 165 8.54 42.61 -10.75
C GLY A 165 9.39 43.18 -11.90
N SER A 166 10.14 42.32 -12.59
CA SER A 166 10.87 42.62 -13.82
C SER A 166 9.95 43.21 -14.89
N SER A 167 8.79 42.58 -15.10
CA SER A 167 7.76 43.03 -16.02
C SER A 167 7.22 44.42 -15.63
N LEU A 168 6.88 44.63 -14.35
CA LEU A 168 6.33 45.88 -13.84
C LEU A 168 7.35 47.03 -13.97
N ALA A 169 8.62 46.77 -13.70
CA ALA A 169 9.68 47.76 -13.80
C ALA A 169 10.01 48.13 -15.26
N ALA A 170 10.09 47.13 -16.14
CA ALA A 170 10.24 47.36 -17.58
C ALA A 170 9.07 48.20 -18.12
N ASN A 171 7.88 47.99 -17.57
CA ASN A 171 6.69 48.72 -17.95
C ASN A 171 6.68 50.19 -17.51
N ALA A 172 7.17 50.48 -16.30
CA ALA A 172 7.34 51.86 -15.85
C ALA A 172 8.29 52.67 -16.77
N ALA A 173 9.20 51.99 -17.46
CA ALA A 173 10.14 52.58 -18.41
C ALA A 173 9.69 52.52 -19.89
N ILE A 174 8.39 52.38 -20.17
CA ILE A 174 7.87 52.17 -21.54
C ILE A 174 8.29 53.26 -22.54
N ASN A 175 8.46 54.51 -22.07
CA ASN A 175 8.85 55.65 -22.91
C ASN A 175 10.37 55.79 -23.12
N GLN A 176 11.18 54.94 -22.50
CA GLN A 176 12.65 54.99 -22.58
C GLN A 176 13.18 54.18 -23.77
N LYS A 177 14.43 54.44 -24.17
CA LYS A 177 15.11 53.66 -25.22
C LYS A 177 15.32 52.20 -24.74
N LEU A 178 15.39 51.25 -25.69
CA LEU A 178 15.55 49.82 -25.43
C LEU A 178 16.60 49.44 -24.34
N PRO A 179 17.84 49.99 -24.34
CA PRO A 179 18.83 49.61 -23.31
C PRO A 179 18.39 49.99 -21.90
N PHE A 180 17.68 51.11 -21.72
CA PHE A 180 17.14 51.50 -20.43
C PHE A 180 16.02 50.56 -19.99
N LYS A 181 15.18 50.07 -20.91
CA LYS A 181 14.15 49.07 -20.58
C LYS A 181 14.75 47.77 -20.05
N ILE A 182 15.82 47.29 -20.70
CA ILE A 182 16.55 46.08 -20.27
C ILE A 182 17.18 46.30 -18.89
N TYR A 183 17.77 47.49 -18.66
CA TYR A 183 18.28 47.87 -17.34
C TYR A 183 17.16 47.81 -16.29
N TYR A 184 16.02 48.48 -16.50
CA TYR A 184 14.89 48.44 -15.57
C TYR A 184 14.31 47.03 -15.37
N MET A 185 14.33 46.17 -16.40
CA MET A 185 13.92 44.78 -16.31
C MET A 185 14.81 43.99 -15.34
N ILE A 186 16.14 44.11 -15.47
CA ILE A 186 17.11 43.45 -14.57
C ILE A 186 16.95 43.98 -13.13
N TYR A 187 16.79 45.30 -12.97
CA TYR A 187 16.57 45.91 -11.65
C TYR A 187 15.24 45.46 -11.04
N GLY A 188 14.17 45.37 -11.83
CA GLY A 188 12.88 44.87 -11.37
C GLY A 188 12.88 43.38 -11.02
N PHE A 189 13.76 42.59 -11.64
CA PHE A 189 13.94 41.18 -11.29
C PHE A 189 14.62 41.03 -9.92
N ILE A 190 15.71 41.77 -9.69
CA ILE A 190 16.48 41.71 -8.43
C ILE A 190 15.71 42.37 -7.29
N LEU A 191 15.05 43.49 -7.54
CA LEU A 191 14.31 44.28 -6.57
C LEU A 191 12.79 44.08 -6.68
N PHE A 192 12.35 42.88 -7.10
CA PHE A 192 10.96 42.59 -7.37
C PHE A 192 9.96 42.93 -6.26
N PRO A 193 10.29 42.80 -4.95
CA PRO A 193 9.34 43.18 -3.90
C PRO A 193 9.02 44.68 -3.94
N ILE A 194 10.03 45.51 -4.23
CA ILE A 194 9.89 46.97 -4.33
C ILE A 194 9.02 47.31 -5.55
N SER A 195 9.30 46.70 -6.70
CA SER A 195 8.52 46.90 -7.93
C SER A 195 7.05 46.50 -7.78
N ILE A 196 6.77 45.40 -7.06
CA ILE A 196 5.40 44.96 -6.76
C ILE A 196 4.68 45.95 -5.85
N ILE A 197 5.33 46.44 -4.77
CA ILE A 197 4.74 47.43 -3.86
C ILE A 197 4.38 48.72 -4.62
N PHE A 198 5.28 49.21 -5.48
CA PHE A 198 4.99 50.37 -6.33
C PHE A 198 3.86 50.09 -7.31
N GLY A 199 3.79 48.90 -7.90
CA GLY A 199 2.69 48.48 -8.77
C GLY A 199 1.34 48.50 -8.03
N ILE A 200 1.27 47.92 -6.84
CA ILE A 200 0.07 47.92 -5.99
C ILE A 200 -0.35 49.35 -5.65
N LYS A 201 0.59 50.21 -5.24
CA LYS A 201 0.31 51.63 -4.96
C LYS A 201 -0.26 52.36 -6.18
N HIS A 202 0.31 52.16 -7.37
CA HIS A 202 -0.18 52.76 -8.62
C HIS A 202 -1.57 52.25 -9.01
N PHE A 203 -1.85 50.97 -8.77
CA PHE A 203 -3.16 50.37 -8.97
C PHE A 203 -4.23 51.04 -8.09
N PHE A 204 -3.94 51.25 -6.80
CA PHE A 204 -4.85 51.96 -5.89
C PHE A 204 -5.00 53.46 -6.21
N GLU A 205 -4.00 54.10 -6.81
CA GLU A 205 -4.07 55.49 -7.26
C GLU A 205 -4.86 55.67 -8.58
N GLY A 206 -5.41 54.60 -9.15
CA GLY A 206 -6.17 54.63 -10.41
C GLY A 206 -5.32 54.97 -11.64
N LYS A 207 -3.99 54.92 -11.52
CA LYS A 207 -3.08 55.15 -12.63
C LYS A 207 -3.02 53.88 -13.47
N GLN A 208 -3.32 54.01 -14.77
CA GLN A 208 -3.26 52.87 -15.68
C GLN A 208 -1.83 52.33 -15.79
N LEU A 209 -1.60 51.14 -15.23
CA LEU A 209 -0.41 50.35 -15.48
C LEU A 209 -0.57 49.78 -16.90
N PHE A 210 0.15 50.34 -17.86
CA PHE A 210 0.05 49.97 -19.26
C PHE A 210 0.68 48.59 -19.48
N TYR A 211 0.03 47.45 -19.24
CA TYR A 211 0.70 46.13 -19.32
C TYR A 211 1.38 45.88 -20.67
N SER A 212 2.68 46.16 -20.78
CA SER A 212 3.47 46.04 -22.01
C SER A 212 4.42 44.84 -22.01
N ILE A 213 4.25 43.92 -21.06
CA ILE A 213 4.99 42.62 -20.99
C ILE A 213 5.03 41.94 -22.36
N TRP A 214 4.02 42.22 -23.19
CA TRP A 214 3.81 41.57 -24.46
C TRP A 214 3.58 42.52 -25.65
N ALA A 215 3.76 43.84 -25.47
CA ALA A 215 3.82 44.74 -26.61
C ALA A 215 5.17 44.52 -27.31
N PRO A 216 5.20 44.09 -28.58
CA PRO A 216 6.44 43.68 -29.22
C PRO A 216 7.45 44.83 -29.18
N LEU A 217 8.63 44.56 -28.61
CA LEU A 217 9.82 45.44 -28.52
C LEU A 217 10.37 45.88 -29.90
N ILE A 218 9.62 45.68 -30.98
CA ILE A 218 10.01 45.89 -32.35
C ILE A 218 8.92 46.75 -33.02
N SER A 219 9.14 48.07 -33.03
CA SER A 219 8.27 49.05 -33.70
C SER A 219 8.41 49.03 -35.23
N LYS A 220 9.30 48.22 -35.79
CA LYS A 220 9.52 48.09 -37.23
C LYS A 220 9.12 46.72 -37.73
N ASN A 221 8.52 46.70 -38.92
CA ASN A 221 8.05 45.48 -39.57
C ASN A 221 9.27 44.59 -39.93
N THR A 222 9.65 43.68 -39.03
CA THR A 222 10.75 42.73 -39.23
C THR A 222 10.36 41.71 -40.29
N THR A 223 11.12 41.68 -41.38
CA THR A 223 10.96 40.75 -42.50
C THR A 223 11.46 39.33 -42.21
N HIS A 224 12.16 39.12 -41.09
CA HIS A 224 12.75 37.82 -40.74
C HIS A 224 11.66 36.78 -40.39
N PRO A 225 11.65 35.60 -41.05
CA PRO A 225 10.57 34.62 -40.93
C PRO A 225 10.42 34.04 -39.51
N PHE A 226 11.52 33.83 -38.79
CA PHE A 226 11.51 33.36 -37.40
C PHE A 226 10.74 34.30 -36.46
N TRP A 227 10.95 35.61 -36.59
CA TRP A 227 10.26 36.61 -35.76
C TRP A 227 8.78 36.78 -36.13
N LYS A 228 8.40 36.53 -37.38
CA LYS A 228 6.98 36.44 -37.77
C LYS A 228 6.32 35.22 -37.14
N TRP A 229 6.99 34.09 -37.13
CA TRP A 229 6.50 32.85 -36.54
C TRP A 229 6.37 32.96 -35.02
N ALA A 230 7.37 33.54 -34.34
CA ALA A 230 7.31 33.82 -32.90
C ALA A 230 6.18 34.80 -32.55
N LYS A 231 5.97 35.87 -33.34
CA LYS A 231 4.82 36.77 -33.18
C LYS A 231 3.48 36.06 -33.40
N PHE A 232 3.40 35.14 -34.36
CA PHE A 232 2.18 34.39 -34.67
C PHE A 232 1.80 33.42 -33.55
N ILE A 233 2.73 32.60 -33.04
CA ILE A 233 2.48 31.72 -31.89
C ILE A 233 2.06 32.56 -30.68
N PHE A 234 2.77 33.67 -30.47
CA PHE A 234 2.53 34.52 -29.33
C PHE A 234 1.14 35.19 -29.37
N PHE A 235 0.74 35.77 -30.52
CA PHE A 235 -0.61 36.31 -30.71
C PHE A 235 -1.70 35.22 -30.64
N PHE A 236 -1.43 34.04 -31.21
CA PHE A 236 -2.36 32.93 -31.20
C PHE A 236 -2.61 32.41 -29.77
N TRP A 237 -1.56 32.37 -28.93
CA TRP A 237 -1.66 31.94 -27.54
C TRP A 237 -2.36 32.97 -26.64
N VAL A 238 -2.11 34.27 -26.86
CA VAL A 238 -2.81 35.36 -26.15
C VAL A 238 -4.27 35.48 -26.57
N CYS A 239 -4.59 35.32 -27.86
CA CYS A 239 -5.98 35.33 -28.33
C CYS A 239 -6.80 34.10 -27.92
N LEU A 240 -6.16 32.98 -27.55
CA LEU A 240 -6.85 31.80 -27.02
C LEU A 240 -7.22 31.91 -25.53
N SER A 241 -6.62 32.86 -24.81
CA SER A 241 -6.82 33.05 -23.37
C SER A 241 -7.81 34.22 -23.14
N ASP A 242 -9.10 33.98 -23.42
CA ASP A 242 -10.37 34.72 -23.13
C ASP A 242 -10.42 36.20 -22.62
N GLU A 243 -9.38 37.02 -22.72
CA GLU A 243 -9.40 38.45 -22.37
C GLU A 243 -8.95 39.36 -23.52
N CYS A 244 -9.17 38.95 -24.77
CA CYS A 244 -9.22 39.92 -25.87
C CYS A 244 -10.57 40.64 -25.87
N GLY A 245 -10.76 41.47 -24.85
CA GLY A 245 -11.65 42.63 -24.91
C GLY A 245 -11.11 43.60 -25.95
N LEU A 246 -11.32 43.29 -27.22
CA LEU A 246 -11.37 44.28 -28.28
C LEU A 246 -12.56 45.16 -27.94
N SER A 247 -12.31 46.19 -27.13
CA SER A 247 -13.19 47.32 -26.97
C SER A 247 -13.56 47.79 -28.38
N SER A 248 -14.84 47.64 -28.71
CA SER A 248 -15.47 48.00 -29.97
C SER A 248 -15.54 49.53 -30.19
N GLU A 249 -14.75 50.31 -29.45
CA GLU A 249 -14.82 51.77 -29.44
C GLU A 249 -13.91 52.47 -30.46
N VAL A 250 -13.29 51.71 -31.37
CA VAL A 250 -12.56 52.26 -32.55
C VAL A 250 -13.22 51.82 -33.86
N ARG A 251 -14.53 52.04 -33.96
CA ARG A 251 -15.20 52.35 -35.24
C ARG A 251 -16.24 53.44 -35.01
N LYS A 252 -15.77 54.65 -34.73
CA LYS A 252 -16.50 55.82 -35.22
C LYS A 252 -16.06 56.02 -36.67
N PRO A 253 -16.96 55.98 -37.65
CA PRO A 253 -16.61 56.33 -39.02
C PRO A 253 -16.00 57.74 -39.01
N LEU A 254 -14.99 57.95 -39.85
CA LEU A 254 -14.55 59.29 -40.22
C LEU A 254 -15.80 60.07 -40.66
N VAL A 255 -16.35 60.88 -39.78
CA VAL A 255 -17.17 62.02 -40.18
C VAL A 255 -16.18 62.97 -40.82
N VAL A 256 -16.16 62.93 -42.14
CA VAL A 256 -15.60 63.96 -43.00
C VAL A 256 -16.28 65.27 -42.58
N ARG A 257 -15.66 66.00 -41.64
CA ARG A 257 -15.95 67.41 -41.47
C ARG A 257 -15.32 68.09 -42.67
N GLU A 258 -16.17 68.45 -43.63
CA GLU A 258 -15.90 69.52 -44.58
C GLU A 258 -15.26 70.68 -43.79
N GLN A 259 -13.97 70.91 -44.02
CA GLN A 259 -13.38 72.20 -43.71
C GLN A 259 -14.01 73.19 -44.67
N ARG A 260 -15.09 73.82 -44.23
CA ARG A 260 -15.63 75.02 -44.85
C ARG A 260 -14.55 76.09 -44.69
N THR A 261 -13.88 76.38 -45.79
CA THR A 261 -12.92 77.44 -45.97
C THR A 261 -13.64 78.78 -45.79
N GLU A 262 -13.76 79.27 -44.57
CA GLU A 262 -14.00 80.69 -44.34
C GLU A 262 -12.65 81.41 -44.43
N ILE A 263 -12.43 81.92 -45.64
CA ILE A 263 -11.39 82.85 -46.03
C ILE A 263 -11.59 84.13 -45.21
N ILE A 264 -11.00 84.21 -44.01
CA ILE A 264 -10.82 85.48 -43.32
C ILE A 264 -9.62 86.18 -43.98
N ARG A 265 -9.95 87.06 -44.94
CA ARG A 265 -9.01 88.06 -45.46
C ARG A 265 -8.57 88.95 -44.30
N GLN A 266 -7.31 88.83 -43.87
CA GLN A 266 -6.64 89.93 -43.20
C GLN A 266 -5.83 90.71 -44.26
N PRO A 267 -6.06 92.02 -44.42
CA PRO A 267 -5.30 92.85 -45.35
C PRO A 267 -3.87 93.02 -44.86
N THR A 268 -2.95 92.61 -45.72
CA THR A 268 -1.51 92.87 -45.69
C THR A 268 -1.25 94.37 -45.52
N GLN A 269 -0.66 94.74 -44.37
CA GLN A 269 -0.04 96.05 -44.18
C GLN A 269 1.25 96.08 -45.02
N LEU A 270 1.20 96.80 -46.14
CA LEU A 270 2.37 97.12 -46.95
C LEU A 270 3.21 98.16 -46.21
N GLN A 271 4.28 97.70 -45.56
CA GLN A 271 5.42 98.54 -45.21
C GLN A 271 6.17 98.88 -46.50
N GLU A 272 5.92 100.07 -47.05
CA GLU A 272 6.74 100.62 -48.12
C GLU A 272 7.86 101.47 -47.52
N ALA A 273 9.07 101.14 -47.95
CA ALA A 273 10.32 101.73 -47.52
C ALA A 273 10.50 103.14 -48.08
N ARG A 274 11.10 103.99 -47.24
CA ARG A 274 11.78 105.25 -47.58
C ARG A 274 12.76 105.04 -48.75
N PRO A 275 12.91 106.04 -49.65
CA PRO A 275 14.21 106.35 -50.20
C PRO A 275 14.76 107.66 -49.64
N LEU A 276 16.07 107.63 -49.42
CA LEU A 276 16.95 108.78 -49.23
C LEU A 276 17.06 109.55 -50.55
N GLN A 277 16.72 110.85 -50.53
CA GLN A 277 17.54 111.98 -50.98
C GLN A 277 16.75 113.28 -50.81
#